data_AF-A0A2M7L7T2-F1
#
_entry.id   AF-A0A2M7L7T2-F1
#
_cell.length_a   1.000
_cell.length_b   1.000
_cell.length_c   1.000
_cell.angle_alpha   90.00
_cell.angle_beta   90.00
_cell.angle_gamma   90.00
#
_symmetry.space_group_name_H-M   'P 1'
#
loop_
_entity.id
_entity.type
_entity.pdbx_description
1 polymer ?
#
loop_
_entity_poly.entity_id
_entity_poly.type
_entity_poly.pdbx_seq_one_letter_code
_entity_poly.pdbx_strand_id
1 'polypeptide(L)'
;MSTHTDVVIDHFLDAIGQVHGADYKDRTSVIFCGGHYFKVKYAHQDKGSIVPVGHLDLMTKDLLENPEQHQAHHKAHFTNV
;
A
#
# COMPACT_ATOMS: atom_id res chain seq x y z
N MET A 1 -20.44 0.98 9.90
CA MET A 1 -18.99 1.29 9.97
C MET A 1 -18.40 0.94 8.62
N SER A 2 -17.62 1.73 7.89
CA SER A 2 -17.26 3.15 7.91
C SER A 2 -16.85 3.45 6.46
N THR A 3 -17.73 4.04 5.66
CA THR A 3 -17.49 4.31 4.22
C THR A 3 -16.18 5.03 3.94
N HIS A 4 -15.69 5.83 4.89
CA HIS A 4 -14.40 6.51 4.80
C HIS A 4 -13.20 5.54 4.85
N THR A 5 -13.30 4.46 5.64
CA THR A 5 -12.23 3.46 5.79
C THR A 5 -12.02 2.67 4.52
N ASP A 6 -13.12 2.25 3.88
CA ASP A 6 -13.07 1.48 2.64
C ASP A 6 -12.49 2.34 1.51
N VAL A 7 -12.88 3.62 1.43
CA VAL A 7 -12.32 4.58 0.45
C VAL A 7 -10.81 4.76 0.62
N VAL A 8 -10.31 4.87 1.86
CA VAL A 8 -8.87 5.02 2.12
C VAL A 8 -8.10 3.76 1.71
N ILE A 9 -8.65 2.58 1.98
CA ILE A 9 -8.05 1.30 1.56
C ILE A 9 -8.00 1.21 0.05
N ASP A 10 -9.12 1.51 -0.62
CA ASP A 10 -9.23 1.45 -2.08
C ASP A 10 -8.26 2.42 -2.75
N HIS A 11 -8.18 3.67 -2.27
CA HIS A 11 -7.23 4.66 -2.79
C HIS A 11 -5.77 4.20 -2.67
N PHE A 12 -5.40 3.61 -1.53
CA PHE A 12 -4.05 3.08 -1.34
C PHE A 12 -3.77 1.90 -2.28
N LEU A 13 -4.69 0.94 -2.37
CA LEU A 13 -4.53 -0.22 -3.26
C LEU A 13 -4.51 0.19 -4.73
N ASP A 14 -5.28 1.19 -5.14
CA ASP A 14 -5.24 1.76 -6.48
C ASP A 14 -3.91 2.45 -6.78
N ALA A 15 -3.36 3.21 -5.84
CA ALA A 15 -2.02 3.79 -5.99
C ALA A 15 -0.96 2.70 -6.16
N ILE A 16 -1.03 1.62 -5.37
CA ILE A 16 -0.15 0.46 -5.51
C ILE A 16 -0.31 -0.18 -6.89
N GLY A 17 -1.53 -0.35 -7.38
CA GLY A 17 -1.79 -0.91 -8.71
C GLY A 17 -1.25 -0.06 -9.84
N GLN A 18 -1.33 1.28 -9.71
CA GLN A 18 -0.78 2.22 -10.69
C GLN A 18 0.75 2.18 -10.72
N VAL A 19 1.41 2.08 -9.56
CA VAL A 19 2.87 2.15 -9.45
C VAL A 19 3.53 0.80 -9.74
N HIS A 20 2.99 -0.29 -9.19
CA HIS A 20 3.62 -1.62 -9.22
C HIS A 20 2.89 -2.64 -10.12
N GLY A 21 1.71 -2.30 -10.62
CA GLY A 21 0.89 -3.17 -11.47
C GLY A 21 -0.19 -3.95 -10.71
N ALA A 22 -1.16 -4.47 -11.46
CA ALA A 22 -2.34 -5.14 -10.91
C ALA A 22 -2.00 -6.40 -10.09
N ASP A 23 -1.05 -7.24 -10.53
CA ASP A 23 -0.64 -8.44 -9.79
C ASP A 23 -0.11 -8.11 -8.39
N TYR A 24 0.67 -7.03 -8.29
CA TYR A 24 1.23 -6.60 -7.02
C TYR A 24 0.16 -6.02 -6.09
N LYS A 25 -0.84 -5.31 -6.65
CA LYS A 25 -2.04 -4.86 -5.91
C LYS A 25 -2.82 -6.05 -5.36
N ASP A 26 -3.11 -7.06 -6.17
CA ASP A 26 -3.92 -8.23 -5.76
C ASP A 26 -3.25 -9.05 -4.65
N ARG A 27 -1.93 -9.04 -4.60
CA ARG A 27 -1.12 -9.68 -3.55
C ARG A 27 -0.87 -8.80 -2.33
N THR A 28 -1.26 -7.53 -2.38
CA THR A 28 -1.15 -6.58 -1.27
C THR A 28 -2.47 -6.52 -0.52
N SER A 29 -2.43 -6.63 0.80
CA SER A 29 -3.64 -6.59 1.64
C SER A 29 -3.58 -5.43 2.63
N VAL A 30 -4.68 -4.69 2.76
CA VAL A 30 -4.85 -3.67 3.80
C VAL A 30 -6.09 -4.00 4.62
N ILE A 31 -5.94 -4.03 5.94
CA ILE A 31 -7.02 -4.39 6.88
C ILE A 31 -7.13 -3.29 7.93
N PHE A 32 -8.34 -2.80 8.19
CA PHE A 32 -8.59 -1.89 9.30
C PHE A 32 -8.57 -2.64 10.65
N CYS A 33 -7.76 -2.16 11.59
CA CYS A 33 -7.55 -2.80 12.89
C CYS A 33 -8.33 -2.13 14.04
N GLY A 34 -9.16 -1.13 13.75
CA GLY A 34 -9.85 -0.33 14.78
C GLY A 34 -9.14 0.98 15.12
N GLY A 35 -9.90 1.90 15.73
CA GLY A 35 -9.43 3.26 16.02
C GLY A 35 -9.03 4.01 14.75
N HIS A 36 -7.73 4.21 14.57
CA HIS A 36 -7.14 4.89 13.41
C HIS A 36 -5.98 4.09 12.80
N TYR A 37 -5.98 2.76 12.93
CA TYR A 37 -4.86 1.92 12.51
C TYR A 37 -5.24 0.95 11.39
N PHE A 38 -4.32 0.77 10.46
CA PHE A 38 -4.40 -0.17 9.35
C PHE A 38 -3.22 -1.11 9.41
N LYS A 39 -3.45 -2.37 9.06
CA LYS A 39 -2.41 -3.35 8.81
C LYS A 39 -2.21 -3.47 7.30
N VAL A 40 -1.04 -3.08 6.81
CA VAL A 40 -0.63 -3.18 5.41
C VAL A 40 0.34 -4.34 5.28
N LYS A 41 0.07 -5.28 4.36
CA LYS A 41 0.99 -6.36 3.99
C LYS A 41 1.23 -6.28 2.50
N TYR A 42 2.47 -5.96 2.12
CA TYR A 42 2.88 -5.96 0.72
C TYR A 42 3.12 -7.37 0.18
N ALA A 43 3.07 -7.51 -1.15
CA ALA A 43 3.23 -8.80 -1.83
C ALA A 43 4.56 -9.52 -1.54
N HIS A 44 5.62 -8.78 -1.19
CA HIS A 44 6.95 -9.30 -0.87
C HIS A 44 7.19 -9.52 0.64
N GLN A 45 6.22 -9.17 1.50
CA GLN A 45 6.37 -9.26 2.94
C GLN A 45 5.64 -10.48 3.51
N ASP A 46 6.31 -11.20 4.40
CA ASP A 46 5.65 -12.29 5.15
C ASP A 46 4.67 -11.76 6.21
N LYS A 47 5.00 -10.61 6.82
CA LYS A 47 4.22 -9.99 7.90
C LYS A 47 3.75 -8.61 7.49
N GLY A 48 2.50 -8.29 7.84
CA GLY A 48 1.96 -6.94 7.66
C GLY A 48 2.37 -6.00 8.79
N SER A 49 2.61 -4.75 8.44
CA SER A 49 2.96 -3.65 9.33
C SER A 49 1.73 -2.85 9.74
N ILE A 50 1.66 -2.44 11.00
CA ILE A 50 0.58 -1.59 11.49
C ILE A 50 0.99 -0.12 11.33
N VAL A 51 0.17 0.64 10.63
CA VAL A 51 0.36 2.07 10.37
C VAL A 51 -0.89 2.85 10.78
N PRO A 52 -0.75 4.09 11.29
CA PRO A 52 -1.90 4.96 11.53
C PRO A 52 -2.46 5.50 10.20
N VAL A 53 -3.74 5.90 10.18
CA VAL A 53 -4.47 6.38 9.00
C VAL A 53 -3.73 7.50 8.27
N GLY A 54 -3.27 8.52 8.99
CA GLY A 54 -2.55 9.63 8.36
C GLY A 54 -1.21 9.21 7.75
N HIS A 55 -0.60 8.13 8.24
CA HIS A 55 0.60 7.59 7.61
C HIS A 55 0.26 6.82 6.33
N LEU A 56 -0.87 6.11 6.29
CA LEU A 56 -1.37 5.45 5.08
C LEU A 56 -1.69 6.49 3.98
N ASP A 57 -2.27 7.63 4.34
CA ASP A 57 -2.53 8.74 3.41
C ASP A 57 -1.21 9.31 2.85
N LEU A 58 -0.20 9.51 3.71
CA LEU A 58 1.13 9.97 3.28
C LEU A 58 1.82 8.96 2.36
N MET A 59 1.74 7.66 2.66
CA MET A 59 2.26 6.61 1.78
C MET A 59 1.57 6.61 0.42
N THR A 60 0.24 6.78 0.41
CA THR A 60 -0.54 6.88 -0.84
C THR A 60 -0.08 8.06 -1.69
N LYS A 61 0.08 9.22 -1.05
CA LYS A 61 0.54 10.44 -1.72
C LYS A 61 1.96 10.28 -2.27
N ASP A 62 2.88 9.76 -1.47
CA ASP A 62 4.27 9.55 -1.87
C ASP A 62 4.41 8.55 -3.03
N LEU A 63 3.61 7.48 -3.03
CA LEU A 63 3.54 6.51 -4.15
C LEU A 63 3.16 7.20 -5.47
N LEU A 64 2.18 8.09 -5.44
CA LEU A 64 1.68 8.79 -6.62
C LEU A 64 2.59 9.95 -7.06
N GLU A 65 3.27 10.61 -6.12
CA GLU A 65 4.18 11.72 -6.40
C GLU A 65 5.54 11.24 -6.92
N ASN A 66 6.02 10.07 -6.48
CA ASN A 66 7.35 9.55 -6.82
C ASN A 66 7.32 8.12 -7.42
N PRO A 67 6.50 7.83 -8.45
CA PRO A 67 6.29 6.47 -8.94
C PRO A 67 7.58 5.81 -9.45
N GLU A 68 8.47 6.57 -10.09
CA GLU A 68 9.75 6.06 -10.61
C GLU A 68 10.72 5.63 -9.50
N GLN A 69 10.75 6.36 -8.37
CA GLN A 69 11.60 6.01 -7.23
C GLN A 69 11.11 4.71 -6.58
N HIS A 70 9.80 4.56 -6.43
CA HIS A 70 9.18 3.35 -5.89
C HIS A 70 9.38 2.15 -6.81
N GLN A 71 9.26 2.33 -8.13
CA GLN A 71 9.57 1.29 -9.10
C GLN A 71 11.04 0.91 -9.10
N ALA A 72 11.96 1.88 -9.03
CA ALA A 72 13.40 1.65 -9.00
C ALA A 72 13.81 0.91 -7.71
N HIS A 73 13.32 1.34 -6.55
CA HIS A 73 13.57 0.66 -5.27
C HIS A 73 12.97 -0.75 -5.28
N HIS A 74 11.76 -0.93 -5.83
CA HIS A 74 11.15 -2.24 -5.94
C HIS A 74 11.97 -3.17 -6.85
N LYS A 75 12.46 -2.66 -7.98
CA LYS A 75 13.33 -3.43 -8.89
C LYS A 75 14.67 -3.79 -8.23
N ALA A 76 15.29 -2.84 -7.52
CA ALA A 76 16.57 -3.05 -6.87
C ALA A 76 16.52 -4.12 -5.76
N HIS A 77 15.39 -4.22 -5.05
CA HIS A 77 15.28 -5.07 -3.88
C HIS A 77 14.47 -6.36 -4.07
N PHE A 78 13.57 -6.42 -5.07
CA PHE A 78 12.55 -7.48 -5.12
C PHE A 78 12.32 -8.14 -6.49
N THR A 79 12.90 -7.67 -7.61
CA THR A 79 12.76 -8.35 -8.94
C THR A 79 13.76 -9.48 -9.20
N ASN A 80 14.16 -10.23 -8.16
CA ASN A 80 15.02 -11.41 -8.29
C ASN A 80 14.36 -12.67 -7.70
N VAL A 81 13.05 -12.85 -7.93
CA VAL A 81 12.32 -14.08 -7.61
C VAL A 81 11.75 -14.67 -8.88
#